data_AF-A0A1F6EBT9-F1
#
_entry.id   AF-A0A1F6EBT9-F1
#
_cell.length_a   1.000
_cell.length_b   1.000
_cell.length_c   1.000
_cell.angle_alpha   90.00
_cell.angle_beta   90.00
_cell.angle_gamma   90.00
#
_symmetry.space_group_name_H-M   'P 1'
#
loop_
_entity.id
_entity.type
_entity.pdbx_description
1 polymer ?
#
loop_
_entity_poly.entity_id
_entity_poly.type
_entity_poly.pdbx_seq_one_letter_code
_entity_poly.pdbx_strand_id
1 'polypeptide(L)'
;MTEYNLMDQENKENKMPVQKPEGSGTGALVGAVIIIILLAVGAFYFWGAKLNQGNDNPLPLILGNDSASDEPSSDASAGLPPQGNSDDADAIIADLEAMNTDQLDAQTASSVEAFGAGVQ
;
A
#
# COMPACT_ATOMS: atom_id res chain seq x y z
N MET A 1 -55.47 76.79 1.11
CA MET A 1 -54.05 77.16 1.07
C MET A 1 -53.28 76.05 1.74
N THR A 2 -52.31 75.54 1.00
CA THR A 2 -51.62 74.27 1.16
C THR A 2 -50.61 74.29 2.31
N GLU A 3 -50.57 73.15 3.02
CA GLU A 3 -49.50 72.51 3.79
C GLU A 3 -48.25 73.28 4.23
N TYR A 4 -47.91 73.12 5.52
CA TYR A 4 -46.55 72.77 5.95
C TYR A 4 -46.62 71.82 7.15
N ASN A 5 -46.73 70.50 6.90
CA ASN A 5 -46.32 69.48 7.86
C ASN A 5 -44.80 69.35 7.72
N LEU A 6 -44.06 70.01 8.61
CA LEU A 6 -42.62 69.83 8.75
C LEU A 6 -42.38 69.03 10.02
N MET A 7 -42.34 67.70 9.94
CA MET A 7 -41.53 66.82 10.80
C MET A 7 -41.48 65.37 10.23
N ASP A 8 -41.21 65.21 8.93
CA ASP A 8 -40.77 63.92 8.37
C ASP A 8 -39.23 63.91 8.31
N GLN A 9 -38.59 63.72 9.46
CA GLN A 9 -37.24 63.14 9.47
C GLN A 9 -37.37 61.67 9.84
N GLU A 10 -37.74 60.86 8.84
CA GLU A 10 -37.39 59.44 8.85
C GLU A 10 -35.88 59.33 9.02
N ASN A 11 -35.47 58.80 10.16
CA ASN A 11 -34.18 58.20 10.36
C ASN A 11 -34.02 57.12 9.28
N LYS A 12 -33.36 57.46 8.18
CA LYS A 12 -32.87 56.49 7.21
C LYS A 12 -31.72 55.73 7.87
N GLU A 13 -32.10 54.80 8.74
CA GLU A 13 -31.25 53.75 9.24
C GLU A 13 -30.68 53.06 7.99
N ASN A 14 -29.43 53.35 7.66
CA ASN A 14 -28.71 52.70 6.59
C ASN A 14 -28.49 51.23 7.00
N LYS A 15 -29.53 50.42 6.85
CA LYS A 15 -29.44 48.97 6.91
C LYS A 15 -28.74 48.55 5.63
N MET A 16 -27.40 48.56 5.64
CA MET A 16 -26.66 47.76 4.67
C MET A 16 -27.24 46.35 4.74
N PRO A 17 -27.64 45.73 3.60
CA PRO A 17 -28.09 44.36 3.63
C PRO A 17 -26.91 43.54 4.15
N VAL A 18 -27.02 43.06 5.39
CA VAL A 18 -26.22 41.94 5.85
C VAL A 18 -26.65 40.80 4.94
N GLN A 19 -25.83 40.54 3.91
CA GLN A 19 -25.96 39.35 3.10
C GLN A 19 -25.77 38.18 4.05
N LYS A 20 -26.89 37.60 4.48
CA LYS A 20 -26.92 36.27 5.08
C LYS A 20 -26.22 35.37 4.06
N PRO A 21 -25.22 34.56 4.45
CA PRO A 21 -24.67 33.58 3.52
C PRO A 21 -25.80 32.62 3.15
N GLU A 22 -26.42 32.88 2.00
CA GLU A 22 -27.48 32.05 1.46
C GLU A 22 -26.82 30.86 0.78
N GLY A 23 -26.85 29.74 1.52
CA GLY A 23 -26.94 28.39 0.99
C GLY A 23 -25.84 27.92 0.05
N SER A 24 -25.01 27.01 0.54
CA SER A 24 -24.62 25.82 -0.25
C SER A 24 -23.98 24.73 0.62
N GLY A 25 -24.69 24.25 1.65
CA GLY A 25 -24.27 23.06 2.40
C GLY A 25 -24.57 21.74 1.67
N THR A 26 -25.44 21.78 0.66
CA THR A 26 -25.98 20.58 0.01
C THR A 26 -24.93 19.84 -0.81
N GLY A 27 -24.00 20.53 -1.46
CA GLY A 27 -22.94 19.88 -2.25
C GLY A 27 -21.98 19.05 -1.40
N ALA A 28 -21.53 19.60 -0.27
CA ALA A 28 -20.68 18.89 0.68
C ALA A 28 -21.41 17.71 1.34
N LEU A 29 -22.69 17.90 1.68
CA LEU A 29 -23.53 16.86 2.25
C LEU A 29 -23.73 15.68 1.27
N VAL A 30 -24.06 15.98 0.01
CA VAL A 30 -24.22 14.96 -1.04
C VAL A 30 -22.90 14.24 -1.31
N GLY A 31 -21.78 14.97 -1.36
CA GLY A 31 -20.45 14.37 -1.50
C GLY A 31 -20.12 13.40 -0.36
N ALA A 32 -20.37 13.80 0.88
CA ALA A 32 -20.15 12.94 2.05
C ALA A 32 -21.00 11.66 1.99
N VAL A 33 -22.26 11.75 1.58
CA VAL A 33 -23.16 10.59 1.42
C VAL A 33 -22.61 9.62 0.38
N ILE A 34 -22.10 10.11 -0.76
CA ILE A 34 -21.51 9.25 -1.79
C ILE A 34 -20.27 8.51 -1.26
N ILE A 35 -19.38 9.20 -0.54
CA ILE A 35 -18.19 8.58 0.04
C ILE A 35 -18.57 7.50 1.06
N ILE A 36 -19.55 7.78 1.93
CA ILE A 36 -20.03 6.80 2.91
C ILE A 36 -20.59 5.55 2.22
N ILE A 37 -21.36 5.70 1.13
CA ILE A 37 -21.89 4.58 0.37
C ILE A 37 -20.75 3.76 -0.27
N LEU A 38 -19.76 4.42 -0.87
CA LEU A 38 -18.60 3.73 -1.46
C LEU A 38 -17.80 2.97 -0.41
N LEU A 39 -17.59 3.53 0.78
CA LEU A 39 -16.92 2.86 1.88
C LEU A 39 -17.73 1.67 2.40
N ALA A 40 -19.05 1.81 2.53
CA ALA A 40 -19.93 0.73 2.97
C ALA A 40 -19.95 -0.42 1.96
N VAL A 41 -20.05 -0.12 0.66
CA VAL A 41 -20.01 -1.13 -0.41
C VAL A 41 -18.63 -1.78 -0.50
N GLY A 42 -17.55 -1.01 -0.40
CA GLY A 42 -16.18 -1.54 -0.41
C GLY A 42 -15.91 -2.46 0.79
N ALA A 43 -16.32 -2.06 1.99
CA ALA A 43 -16.21 -2.87 3.20
C ALA A 43 -17.08 -4.14 3.10
N PHE A 44 -18.31 -4.03 2.61
CA PHE A 44 -19.19 -5.18 2.41
C PHE A 44 -18.65 -6.14 1.35
N TYR A 45 -18.10 -5.64 0.25
CA TYR A 45 -17.45 -6.44 -0.79
C TYR A 45 -16.24 -7.19 -0.24
N PHE A 46 -15.35 -6.50 0.49
CA PHE A 46 -14.19 -7.11 1.11
C PHE A 46 -14.58 -8.18 2.16
N TRP A 47 -15.63 -7.91 2.93
CA TRP A 47 -16.10 -8.85 3.95
C TRP A 47 -16.79 -10.08 3.33
N GLY A 48 -17.57 -9.90 2.26
CA GLY A 48 -18.16 -10.98 1.48
C GLY A 48 -17.11 -11.85 0.79
N ALA A 49 -16.06 -11.25 0.23
CA ALA A 49 -14.93 -11.99 -0.31
C ALA A 49 -14.21 -12.82 0.77
N LYS A 50 -14.03 -12.27 1.98
CA LYS A 50 -13.41 -12.97 3.11
C LYS A 50 -14.26 -14.14 3.63
N LEU A 51 -15.59 -14.03 3.59
CA LEU A 51 -16.50 -15.09 4.04
C LEU A 51 -16.66 -16.22 2.99
N ASN A 52 -16.51 -15.90 1.71
CA ASN A 52 -16.50 -16.88 0.62
C ASN A 52 -15.12 -17.49 0.33
N GLN A 53 -14.08 -17.13 1.11
CA GLN A 53 -12.78 -17.81 1.12
C GLN A 53 -12.83 -19.16 1.85
N GLY A 54 -13.89 -19.94 1.64
CA GLY A 54 -13.84 -21.37 1.95
C GLY A 54 -12.87 -22.00 0.97
N ASN A 55 -11.66 -22.36 1.45
CA ASN A 55 -10.66 -23.32 0.97
C ASN A 55 -10.35 -23.53 -0.53
N ASP A 56 -11.03 -22.88 -1.47
CA ASP A 56 -11.07 -23.23 -2.90
C ASP A 56 -10.49 -22.15 -3.80
N ASN A 57 -9.91 -21.09 -3.22
CA ASN A 57 -8.97 -20.25 -3.93
C ASN A 57 -7.57 -20.71 -3.52
N PRO A 58 -7.02 -21.80 -4.09
CA PRO A 58 -5.58 -21.99 -3.99
C PRO A 58 -4.98 -20.69 -4.48
N LEU A 59 -4.11 -20.08 -3.65
CA LEU A 59 -3.31 -18.96 -4.11
C LEU A 59 -2.80 -19.33 -5.50
N PRO A 60 -2.86 -18.43 -6.50
CA PRO A 60 -2.21 -18.71 -7.78
C PRO A 60 -0.83 -19.23 -7.42
N LEU A 61 -0.50 -20.44 -7.90
CA LEU A 61 0.78 -21.09 -7.63
C LEU A 61 1.86 -20.14 -8.15
N ILE A 62 2.29 -19.22 -7.29
CA ILE A 62 3.59 -18.61 -7.38
C ILE A 62 4.48 -19.81 -7.06
N LEU A 63 5.00 -20.44 -8.10
CA LEU A 63 6.06 -21.45 -8.04
C LEU A 63 7.37 -20.82 -7.52
N GLY A 64 7.30 -20.01 -6.47
CA GLY A 64 8.37 -19.14 -6.00
C GLY A 64 8.00 -18.27 -4.81
N ASN A 65 7.03 -18.68 -4.00
CA ASN A 65 6.91 -18.17 -2.63
C ASN A 65 6.64 -19.37 -1.74
N ASP A 66 7.72 -20.07 -1.43
CA ASP A 66 7.88 -20.75 -0.15
C ASP A 66 7.09 -19.96 0.89
N SER A 67 6.18 -20.64 1.59
CA SER A 67 5.88 -20.22 2.95
C SER A 67 7.21 -19.79 3.56
N ALA A 68 7.27 -18.63 4.23
CA ALA A 68 8.38 -18.37 5.13
C ALA A 68 8.30 -19.42 6.24
N SER A 69 8.75 -20.62 5.90
CA SER A 69 9.13 -21.67 6.80
C SER A 69 10.34 -21.13 7.52
N ASP A 70 10.38 -21.26 8.84
CA ASP A 70 11.59 -21.09 9.64
C ASP A 70 12.68 -22.13 9.28
N GLU A 71 12.52 -22.84 8.16
CA GLU A 71 13.49 -23.76 7.61
C GLU A 71 14.53 -22.94 6.85
N PRO A 72 15.83 -23.16 7.13
CA PRO A 72 16.88 -22.41 6.47
C PRO A 72 16.85 -22.71 4.97
N SER A 73 16.53 -21.69 4.18
CA SER A 73 16.56 -21.80 2.73
C SER A 73 18.01 -21.91 2.25
N SER A 74 18.33 -22.95 1.48
CA SER A 74 19.63 -23.11 0.81
C SER A 74 19.42 -23.34 -0.67
N ASP A 75 20.22 -22.66 -1.49
CA ASP A 75 20.44 -23.05 -2.89
C ASP A 75 21.79 -23.75 -2.98
N ALA A 76 21.77 -25.06 -2.67
CA ALA A 76 22.97 -25.90 -2.73
C ALA A 76 23.56 -25.99 -4.15
N SER A 77 22.74 -25.75 -5.19
CA SER A 77 23.19 -25.76 -6.60
C SER A 77 24.03 -24.53 -6.92
N ALA A 78 23.71 -23.38 -6.31
CA ALA A 78 24.54 -22.18 -6.33
C ALA A 78 25.71 -22.24 -5.33
N GLY A 79 25.84 -23.31 -4.54
CA GLY A 79 26.86 -23.44 -3.49
C GLY A 79 26.62 -22.55 -2.27
N LEU A 80 25.37 -22.13 -2.08
CA LEU A 80 24.97 -21.38 -0.90
C LEU A 80 24.68 -22.35 0.27
N PRO A 81 25.27 -22.14 1.45
CA PRO A 81 24.90 -22.89 2.64
C PRO A 81 23.45 -22.54 3.07
N PRO A 82 22.85 -23.34 3.97
CA PRO A 82 21.60 -22.95 4.64
C PRO A 82 21.75 -21.57 5.26
N GLN A 83 20.89 -20.62 4.87
CA GLN A 83 20.88 -19.26 5.42
C GLN A 83 19.86 -19.18 6.55
N GLY A 84 20.28 -18.60 7.68
CA GLY A 84 19.40 -18.36 8.82
C GLY A 84 18.49 -17.15 8.61
N ASN A 85 17.41 -17.10 9.39
CA ASN A 85 16.51 -15.93 9.47
C ASN A 85 16.84 -15.03 10.68
N SER A 86 17.99 -15.22 11.33
CA SER A 86 18.37 -14.50 12.54
C SER A 86 19.19 -13.25 12.22
N ASP A 87 18.86 -12.15 12.89
CA ASP A 87 19.60 -10.89 12.85
C ASP A 87 20.69 -10.80 13.94
N ASP A 88 20.92 -11.89 14.70
CA ASP A 88 21.98 -11.96 15.70
C ASP A 88 23.36 -11.97 15.04
N ALA A 89 24.30 -11.18 15.57
CA ALA A 89 25.65 -11.08 15.02
C ALA A 89 26.37 -12.45 14.94
N ASP A 90 26.18 -13.30 15.95
CA ASP A 90 26.77 -14.64 15.99
C ASP A 90 26.17 -15.56 14.91
N ALA A 91 24.88 -15.41 14.60
CA ALA A 91 24.22 -16.18 13.55
C ALA A 91 24.70 -15.76 12.15
N ILE A 92 24.87 -14.46 11.92
CA ILE A 92 25.42 -13.93 10.66
C ILE A 92 26.88 -14.41 10.47
N ILE A 93 27.68 -14.45 11.54
CA ILE A 93 29.06 -14.96 11.47
C ILE A 93 29.06 -16.46 11.13
N ALA A 94 28.17 -17.24 11.74
CA ALA A 94 28.06 -18.67 11.44
C ALA A 94 27.67 -18.91 9.97
N ASP A 95 26.75 -18.13 9.41
CA ASP A 95 26.36 -18.22 8.00
C ASP A 95 27.53 -17.89 7.06
N LEU A 96 28.34 -16.89 7.40
CA LEU A 96 29.54 -16.51 6.64
C LEU A 96 30.64 -17.59 6.73
N GLU A 97 30.84 -18.19 7.91
CA GLU A 97 31.79 -19.29 8.10
C GLU A 97 31.37 -20.58 7.37
N ALA A 98 30.06 -20.78 7.20
CA ALA A 98 29.52 -21.90 6.45
C ALA A 98 29.65 -21.74 4.92
N MET A 99 30.05 -20.57 4.42
CA MET A 99 30.19 -20.31 2.99
C MET A 99 31.31 -21.16 2.37
N ASN A 100 30.96 -21.94 1.34
CA ASN A 100 31.90 -22.81 0.63
C ASN A 100 32.59 -22.06 -0.52
N THR A 101 33.72 -21.40 -0.23
CA THR A 101 34.49 -20.63 -1.23
C THR A 101 35.09 -21.52 -2.32
N ASP A 102 35.45 -22.76 -2.01
CA ASP A 102 36.03 -23.69 -2.98
C ASP A 102 35.00 -24.08 -4.05
N GLN A 103 33.73 -24.27 -3.65
CA GLN A 103 32.63 -24.55 -4.58
C GLN A 103 32.29 -23.33 -5.44
N LEU A 104 32.40 -22.11 -4.89
CA LEU A 104 32.24 -20.88 -5.66
C LEU A 104 33.32 -20.73 -6.74
N ASP A 105 34.58 -21.00 -6.38
CA ASP A 105 35.71 -20.96 -7.31
C ASP A 105 35.55 -22.01 -8.41
N ALA A 106 35.15 -23.24 -8.06
CA ALA A 106 34.89 -24.30 -9.02
C ALA A 106 33.77 -23.94 -10.01
N GLN A 107 32.66 -23.35 -9.53
CA GLN A 107 31.56 -22.88 -10.38
C GLN A 107 32.00 -21.74 -11.31
N THR A 108 32.79 -20.80 -10.78
CA THR A 108 33.30 -19.67 -11.55
C THR A 108 34.24 -20.14 -12.67
N ALA A 109 35.17 -21.04 -12.34
CA ALA A 109 36.08 -21.64 -13.32
C ALA A 109 35.32 -22.41 -14.41
N SER A 110 34.35 -23.23 -14.02
CA SER A 110 33.51 -23.97 -14.97
C SER A 110 32.69 -23.04 -15.88
N SER A 111 32.17 -21.95 -15.33
CA SER A 111 31.39 -20.95 -16.10
C SER A 111 32.27 -20.21 -17.11
N VAL A 112 33.50 -19.84 -16.72
CA VAL A 112 34.48 -19.21 -17.62
C VAL A 112 34.88 -20.15 -18.75
N GLU A 113 35.12 -21.42 -18.44
CA GLU A 113 35.45 -22.43 -19.45
C GLU A 113 34.29 -22.67 -20.42
N ALA A 114 33.06 -22.80 -19.91
CA ALA A 114 31.87 -22.97 -20.73
C ALA A 114 31.63 -21.77 -21.66
N PHE A 115 31.84 -20.55 -21.18
CA PHE A 115 31.78 -19.35 -22.01
C PHE A 115 32.87 -19.37 -23.10
N GLY A 116 34.11 -19.73 -22.74
CA GLY A 116 35.20 -19.85 -23.71
C GLY A 116 34.98 -20.94 -24.77
N ALA A 117 34.32 -22.04 -24.42
CA ALA A 117 34.01 -23.15 -25.32
C ALA A 117 32.84 -22.85 -26.28
N GLY A 118 31.93 -21.94 -25.92
CA GLY A 118 30.76 -21.56 -26.72
C GLY A 118 30.96 -20.42 -27.71
N VAL A 119 32.17 -19.85 -27.81
CA VAL A 119 32.51 -18.73 -28.73
C VAL A 119 33.28 -19.22 -29.97
N GLN A 120 33.02 -20.45 -30.42
CA GLN A 120 33.55 -20.98 -31.70
C GLN A 120 32.49 -20.94 -32.80
#